data_AF-A0A3D0F6M7-F1
#
_entry.id   AF-A0A3D0F6M7-F1
#
_cell.length_a   1.000
_cell.length_b   1.000
_cell.length_c   1.000
_cell.angle_alpha   90.00
_cell.angle_beta   90.00
_cell.angle_gamma   90.00
#
_symmetry.space_group_name_H-M   'P 1'
#
loop_
_entity.id
_entity.type
_entity.pdbx_description
1 polymer ?
#
loop_
_entity_poly.entity_id
_entity_poly.type
_entity_poly.pdbx_seq_one_letter_code
_entity_poly.pdbx_strand_id
1 'polypeptide(L)'
;NDVVLGLPLTSVVYASKILQFPGTGTQYPIQPGMGAVVAINAINYKELKPLAVTVDNTKAKFDTYAITWLQSLGRTGSTFFDVDNPDVPTMNCIFLNIQNNGFFNMDDYASIALVRLSANPTETIQDPTVTTSQIFYTKIPVTAIIDGVDILAKSSSAAFKRLPANIDSGFSYAQANGSANYTGKSLRRKISKTLPTGRVVVMDTNNSTVDLEVVTPPTPYSYDKK
;
A
#
# COMPACT_ATOMS: atom_id res chain seq x y z
N ASN A 1 -19.62 2.41 7.43
CA ASN A 1 -20.18 3.72 7.76
C ASN A 1 -19.02 4.69 7.80
N ASP A 2 -18.63 5.22 6.65
CA ASP A 2 -17.48 6.10 6.57
C ASP A 2 -17.90 7.48 7.05
N VAL A 3 -17.47 7.84 8.26
CA VAL A 3 -17.67 9.17 8.82
C VAL A 3 -16.46 10.02 8.44
N VAL A 4 -16.71 11.21 7.88
CA VAL A 4 -15.64 12.18 7.61
C VAL A 4 -15.03 12.62 8.94
N LEU A 5 -13.77 12.28 9.19
CA LEU A 5 -13.08 12.67 10.41
C LEU A 5 -12.73 14.16 10.35
N GLY A 6 -13.27 14.95 11.28
CA GLY A 6 -12.97 16.38 11.43
C GLY A 6 -11.60 16.68 12.06
N LEU A 7 -10.66 15.73 12.03
CA LEU A 7 -9.31 15.92 12.55
C LEU A 7 -8.48 16.61 11.46
N PRO A 8 -7.87 17.79 11.72
CA PRO A 8 -6.96 18.39 10.76
C PRO A 8 -5.76 17.46 10.54
N LEU A 9 -5.65 16.89 9.32
CA LEU A 9 -4.55 16.01 8.89
C LEU A 9 -3.22 16.76 8.67
N THR A 10 -3.03 17.92 9.30
CA THR A 10 -1.94 18.84 8.95
C THR A 10 -0.59 18.43 9.54
N SER A 11 -0.58 17.71 10.66
CA SER A 11 0.66 17.28 11.34
C SER A 11 0.83 15.77 11.41
N VAL A 12 -0.26 15.00 11.44
CA VAL A 12 -0.26 13.55 11.63
C VAL A 12 -1.29 12.89 10.71
N VAL A 13 -0.93 11.73 10.14
CA VAL A 13 -1.86 10.77 9.54
C VAL A 13 -1.97 9.52 10.40
N TYR A 14 -3.04 8.76 10.23
CA TYR A 14 -3.37 7.62 11.08
C TYR A 14 -3.32 6.31 10.27
N ALA A 15 -2.32 5.48 10.56
CA ALA A 15 -2.12 4.22 9.84
C ALA A 15 -2.83 3.06 10.55
N SER A 16 -3.65 2.32 9.80
CA SER A 16 -4.28 1.07 10.27
C SER A 16 -3.34 -0.13 10.20
N LYS A 17 -2.35 -0.08 9.31
CA LYS A 17 -1.42 -1.16 9.01
C LYS A 17 -0.05 -0.56 8.68
N ILE A 18 1.02 -1.14 9.21
CA ILE A 18 2.39 -0.67 9.00
C ILE A 18 3.29 -1.88 8.73
N LEU A 19 3.98 -1.82 7.61
CA LEU A 19 5.09 -2.69 7.25
C LEU A 19 6.38 -1.89 7.19
N GLN A 20 7.50 -2.53 7.50
CA GLN A 20 8.83 -1.98 7.39
C GLN A 20 9.66 -2.89 6.46
N PHE A 21 10.41 -2.27 5.55
CA PHE A 21 11.38 -3.01 4.74
C PHE A 21 12.42 -3.69 5.66
N PRO A 22 12.70 -4.99 5.48
CA PRO A 22 13.66 -5.70 6.31
C PRO A 22 15.09 -5.28 5.98
N GLY A 23 16.05 -5.81 6.75
CA GLY A 23 17.48 -5.65 6.51
C GLY A 23 18.16 -4.57 7.35
N THR A 24 19.47 -4.44 7.17
CA THR A 24 20.37 -3.62 8.00
C THR A 24 20.49 -2.16 7.56
N GLY A 25 19.67 -1.73 6.59
CA GLY A 25 19.73 -0.41 5.96
C GLY A 25 20.57 -0.33 4.68
N THR A 26 21.44 -1.31 4.42
CA THR A 26 22.25 -1.39 3.18
C THR A 26 22.01 -2.66 2.36
N GLN A 27 21.27 -3.64 2.91
CA GLN A 27 21.08 -4.96 2.32
C GLN A 27 20.24 -4.97 1.03
N TYR A 28 19.33 -4.00 0.86
CA TYR A 28 18.41 -3.95 -0.28
C TYR A 28 18.49 -2.60 -1.02
N PRO A 29 19.61 -2.30 -1.69
CA PRO A 29 19.72 -1.07 -2.47
C PRO A 29 18.80 -1.11 -3.69
N ILE A 30 18.13 0.02 -3.98
CA ILE A 30 17.36 0.21 -5.22
C ILE A 30 18.13 1.21 -6.09
N GLN A 31 18.59 0.74 -7.25
CA GLN A 31 19.37 1.56 -8.17
C GLN A 31 18.49 2.55 -8.94
N PRO A 32 19.04 3.67 -9.43
CA PRO A 32 18.31 4.61 -10.25
C PRO A 32 17.65 3.94 -11.48
N GLY A 33 16.32 4.00 -11.57
CA GLY A 33 15.55 3.40 -12.67
C GLY A 33 15.13 1.95 -12.44
N MET A 34 15.33 1.43 -11.23
CA MET A 34 14.80 0.13 -10.80
C MET A 34 13.66 0.33 -9.80
N GLY A 35 12.72 -0.61 -9.77
CA GLY A 35 11.67 -0.71 -8.76
C GLY A 35 11.82 -1.93 -7.86
N ALA A 36 10.95 -2.01 -6.85
CA ALA A 36 10.74 -3.19 -6.04
C ALA A 36 9.23 -3.43 -5.92
N VAL A 37 8.79 -4.67 -6.15
CA VAL A 37 7.40 -5.06 -5.91
C VAL A 37 7.29 -5.68 -4.53
N VAL A 38 6.33 -5.21 -3.75
CA VAL A 38 5.87 -5.85 -2.51
C VAL A 38 4.53 -6.49 -2.83
N ALA A 39 4.43 -7.81 -2.72
CA ALA A 39 3.20 -8.55 -3.01
C ALA A 39 2.51 -8.96 -1.70
N ILE A 40 1.17 -8.95 -1.66
CA ILE A 40 0.44 -9.49 -0.49
C ILE A 40 0.84 -10.95 -0.28
N ASN A 41 0.70 -11.75 -1.34
CA ASN A 41 1.27 -13.09 -1.43
C ASN A 41 2.15 -13.16 -2.68
N ALA A 42 3.40 -13.60 -2.52
CA ALA A 42 4.36 -13.74 -3.61
C ALA A 42 4.22 -15.09 -4.33
N ILE A 43 3.02 -15.38 -4.85
CA ILE A 43 2.69 -16.66 -5.50
C ILE A 43 2.31 -16.48 -6.98
N ASN A 44 2.28 -17.58 -7.73
CA ASN A 44 1.92 -17.56 -9.15
C ASN A 44 0.40 -17.67 -9.36
N TYR A 45 -0.28 -16.52 -9.42
CA TYR A 45 -1.74 -16.51 -9.65
C TYR A 45 -2.15 -16.91 -11.06
N LYS A 46 -1.23 -16.91 -12.04
CA LYS A 46 -1.54 -17.38 -13.40
C LYS A 46 -1.77 -18.89 -13.44
N GLU A 47 -1.05 -19.64 -12.61
CA GLU A 47 -1.26 -21.09 -12.48
C GLU A 47 -2.49 -21.42 -11.64
N LEU A 48 -2.71 -20.70 -10.54
CA LEU A 48 -3.83 -20.96 -9.62
C LEU A 48 -5.19 -20.56 -10.21
N LYS A 49 -5.24 -19.43 -10.93
CA LYS A 49 -6.45 -18.91 -11.59
C LYS A 49 -6.06 -18.28 -12.93
N PRO A 50 -5.93 -19.08 -14.00
CA PRO A 50 -5.51 -18.58 -15.31
C PRO A 50 -6.59 -17.68 -15.92
N LEU A 51 -6.54 -16.39 -15.59
CA LEU A 51 -7.33 -15.33 -16.18
C LEU A 51 -6.37 -14.32 -16.80
N ALA A 52 -6.79 -13.63 -17.86
CA ALA A 52 -5.94 -12.64 -18.56
C ALA A 52 -5.42 -11.51 -17.63
N VAL A 53 -6.06 -11.32 -16.47
CA VAL A 53 -5.76 -10.27 -15.50
C VAL A 53 -4.89 -10.74 -14.33
N THR A 54 -4.58 -12.04 -14.21
CA THR A 54 -3.73 -12.54 -13.12
C THR A 54 -2.25 -12.32 -13.42
N VAL A 55 -1.51 -12.07 -12.33
CA VAL A 55 -0.07 -11.78 -12.35
C VAL A 55 0.70 -12.92 -11.68
N ASP A 56 1.95 -13.09 -12.09
CA ASP A 56 2.89 -13.97 -11.38
C ASP A 56 3.71 -13.10 -10.42
N ASN A 57 3.51 -13.30 -9.12
CA ASN A 57 4.18 -12.54 -8.07
C ASN A 57 5.36 -13.30 -7.45
N THR A 58 5.74 -14.47 -7.96
CA THR A 58 6.85 -15.27 -7.41
C THR A 58 8.19 -14.55 -7.43
N LYS A 59 8.32 -13.52 -8.29
CA LYS A 59 9.50 -12.65 -8.40
C LYS A 59 9.32 -11.30 -7.69
N ALA A 60 8.35 -11.16 -6.79
CA ALA A 60 8.26 -9.98 -5.93
C ALA A 60 9.56 -9.84 -5.11
N LYS A 61 9.96 -8.60 -4.83
CA LYS A 61 11.16 -8.35 -4.02
C LYS A 61 10.91 -8.70 -2.56
N PHE A 62 9.70 -8.46 -2.09
CA PHE A 62 9.23 -8.78 -0.74
C PHE A 62 7.78 -9.26 -0.77
N ASP A 63 7.38 -10.01 0.25
CA ASP A 63 5.98 -10.30 0.55
C ASP A 63 5.52 -9.66 1.86
N THR A 64 4.24 -9.84 2.22
CA THR A 64 3.66 -9.26 3.44
C THR A 64 3.20 -10.30 4.46
N TYR A 65 3.79 -11.50 4.45
CA TYR A 65 3.38 -12.58 5.33
C TYR A 65 3.42 -12.16 6.80
N ALA A 66 2.29 -12.27 7.51
CA ALA A 66 2.12 -11.68 8.84
C ALA A 66 1.81 -12.70 9.93
N ILE A 67 1.53 -13.97 9.60
CA ILE A 67 1.09 -14.98 10.58
C ILE A 67 2.14 -15.18 11.68
N THR A 68 3.43 -15.32 11.35
CA THR A 68 4.49 -15.51 12.37
C THR A 68 4.56 -14.32 13.32
N TRP A 69 4.44 -13.10 12.81
CA TRP A 69 4.41 -11.90 13.64
C TRP A 69 3.15 -11.87 14.53
N LEU A 70 1.96 -12.18 13.99
CA LEU A 70 0.73 -12.27 14.78
C LEU A 70 0.85 -13.29 15.91
N GLN A 71 1.39 -14.48 15.63
CA GLN A 71 1.60 -15.53 16.62
C GLN A 71 2.57 -15.10 17.73
N SER A 72 3.61 -14.32 17.41
CA SER A 72 4.52 -13.76 18.41
C SER A 72 3.84 -12.81 19.41
N LEU A 73 2.68 -12.26 19.03
CA LEU A 73 1.83 -11.42 19.87
C LEU A 73 0.68 -12.19 20.55
N GLY A 74 0.66 -13.52 20.43
CA GLY A 74 -0.44 -14.37 20.94
C GLY A 74 -1.74 -14.25 20.14
N ARG A 75 -1.68 -13.81 18.88
CA ARG A 75 -2.84 -13.64 17.98
C ARG A 75 -2.86 -14.75 16.92
N THR A 76 -4.02 -14.96 16.28
CA THR A 76 -4.16 -15.89 15.16
C THR A 76 -4.07 -15.19 13.80
N GLY A 77 -3.35 -15.79 12.86
CA GLY A 77 -3.33 -15.38 11.45
C GLY A 77 -4.27 -16.22 10.58
N SER A 78 -4.62 -15.73 9.39
CA SER A 78 -5.45 -16.46 8.43
C SER A 78 -4.60 -17.19 7.39
N THR A 79 -4.43 -18.51 7.54
CA THR A 79 -3.71 -19.36 6.57
C THR A 79 -4.41 -19.49 5.22
N PHE A 80 -5.68 -19.10 5.14
CA PHE A 80 -6.42 -19.08 3.87
C PHE A 80 -6.06 -17.87 3.00
N PHE A 81 -5.82 -16.72 3.63
CA PHE A 81 -5.55 -15.46 2.91
C PHE A 81 -4.06 -15.10 2.85
N ASP A 82 -3.28 -15.55 3.82
CA ASP A 82 -1.87 -15.23 4.00
C ASP A 82 -1.02 -16.48 3.73
N VAL A 83 -0.42 -16.52 2.55
CA VAL A 83 0.31 -17.67 2.02
C VAL A 83 1.77 -17.29 1.91
N ASP A 84 2.60 -17.94 2.73
CA ASP A 84 4.04 -17.72 2.76
C ASP A 84 4.72 -18.25 1.49
N ASN A 85 5.64 -17.46 0.94
CA ASN A 85 6.61 -17.94 -0.04
C ASN A 85 8.02 -17.83 0.60
N PRO A 86 8.61 -18.95 1.06
CA PRO A 86 9.86 -18.92 1.80
C PRO A 86 11.07 -18.45 0.96
N ASP A 87 10.95 -18.41 -0.36
CA ASP A 87 12.00 -17.91 -1.26
C ASP A 87 11.99 -16.37 -1.39
N VAL A 88 10.95 -15.70 -0.88
CA VAL A 88 10.79 -14.25 -0.94
C VAL A 88 10.92 -13.65 0.47
N PRO A 89 11.84 -12.70 0.69
CA PRO A 89 11.97 -12.07 2.00
C PRO A 89 10.69 -11.34 2.44
N THR A 90 10.25 -11.57 3.67
CA THR A 90 9.05 -10.97 4.23
C THR A 90 9.29 -9.56 4.80
N MET A 91 8.35 -8.65 4.55
CA MET A 91 8.33 -7.34 5.20
C MET A 91 8.13 -7.48 6.72
N ASN A 92 8.84 -6.69 7.51
CA ASN A 92 8.62 -6.66 8.96
C ASN A 92 7.24 -6.03 9.26
N CYS A 93 6.30 -6.82 9.78
CA CYS A 93 5.05 -6.27 10.25
C CYS A 93 5.27 -5.50 11.57
N ILE A 94 4.84 -4.24 11.62
CA ILE A 94 4.99 -3.37 12.79
C ILE A 94 3.66 -3.18 13.50
N PHE A 95 2.58 -3.05 12.73
CA PHE A 95 1.24 -2.81 13.27
C PHE A 95 0.18 -3.33 12.32
N LEU A 96 -0.83 -4.02 12.88
CA LEU A 96 -2.12 -4.31 12.24
C LEU A 96 -3.22 -3.99 13.25
N ASN A 97 -4.22 -3.22 12.82
CA ASN A 97 -5.42 -2.97 13.62
C ASN A 97 -6.39 -4.17 13.67
N ILE A 98 -6.06 -5.26 12.96
CA ILE A 98 -6.77 -6.54 13.02
C ILE A 98 -6.16 -7.40 14.12
N GLN A 99 -7.02 -8.02 14.94
CA GLN A 99 -6.60 -8.88 16.05
C GLN A 99 -6.42 -10.33 15.58
N ASN A 100 -7.46 -11.16 15.71
CA ASN A 100 -7.43 -12.58 15.36
C ASN A 100 -7.91 -12.83 13.93
N ASN A 101 -7.42 -13.92 13.33
CA ASN A 101 -7.56 -14.29 11.93
C ASN A 101 -7.08 -13.19 10.97
N GLY A 102 -6.04 -12.45 11.40
CA GLY A 102 -5.50 -11.32 10.66
C GLY A 102 -4.54 -11.73 9.54
N PHE A 103 -4.31 -10.78 8.63
CA PHE A 103 -3.26 -10.78 7.62
C PHE A 103 -3.05 -9.34 7.14
N PHE A 104 -1.95 -9.04 6.44
CA PHE A 104 -1.81 -7.74 5.79
C PHE A 104 -2.71 -7.70 4.54
N ASN A 105 -3.87 -7.07 4.68
CA ASN A 105 -4.80 -6.87 3.57
C ASN A 105 -4.82 -5.39 3.14
N MET A 106 -5.02 -5.17 1.84
CA MET A 106 -5.46 -3.88 1.33
C MET A 106 -6.92 -4.03 0.91
N ASP A 107 -7.76 -3.08 1.30
CA ASP A 107 -9.11 -3.00 0.74
C ASP A 107 -9.00 -2.63 -0.75
N ASP A 108 -10.08 -2.74 -1.51
CA ASP A 108 -10.10 -2.43 -2.96
C ASP A 108 -9.72 -0.96 -3.28
N TYR A 109 -9.60 -0.14 -2.25
CA TYR A 109 -9.14 1.24 -2.25
C TYR A 109 -8.44 1.53 -0.92
N ALA A 110 -7.33 2.25 -0.95
CA ALA A 110 -6.56 2.57 0.24
C ALA A 110 -5.77 3.87 0.05
N SER A 111 -5.50 4.53 1.17
CA SER A 111 -4.50 5.59 1.23
C SER A 111 -3.17 4.95 1.62
N ILE A 112 -2.16 5.07 0.78
CA ILE A 112 -0.86 4.42 0.95
C ILE A 112 0.20 5.51 1.09
N ALA A 113 1.06 5.38 2.09
CA ALA A 113 2.18 6.31 2.31
C ALA A 113 3.48 5.52 2.47
N LEU A 114 4.53 5.98 1.81
CA LEU A 114 5.89 5.56 2.05
C LEU A 114 6.52 6.53 3.06
N VAL A 115 7.05 5.99 4.15
CA VAL A 115 7.46 6.77 5.31
C VAL A 115 8.91 6.46 5.66
N ARG A 116 9.66 7.49 6.06
CA ARG A 116 11.00 7.35 6.62
C ARG A 116 11.01 7.83 8.07
N LEU A 117 11.23 6.89 9.00
CA LEU A 117 11.35 7.16 10.44
C LEU A 117 12.70 6.64 10.95
N SER A 118 13.23 7.27 12.00
CA SER A 118 14.43 6.81 12.71
C SER A 118 14.13 5.67 13.69
N ALA A 119 12.87 5.50 14.07
CA ALA A 119 12.40 4.45 14.98
C ALA A 119 10.97 4.04 14.60
N ASN A 120 10.56 2.84 15.04
CA ASN A 120 9.19 2.37 14.82
C ASN A 120 8.20 3.28 15.58
N PRO A 121 7.08 3.67 14.94
CA PRO A 121 6.07 4.49 15.59
C PRO A 121 5.29 3.65 16.61
N THR A 122 5.10 4.18 17.82
CA THR A 122 4.42 3.47 18.92
C THR A 122 3.18 4.17 19.43
N GLU A 123 3.00 5.46 19.11
CA GLU A 123 1.86 6.23 19.58
C GLU A 123 0.60 5.84 18.80
N THR A 124 -0.42 5.38 19.53
CA THR A 124 -1.71 4.98 18.96
C THR A 124 -2.85 5.86 19.44
N ILE A 125 -3.94 5.86 18.68
CA ILE A 125 -5.21 6.49 19.03
C ILE A 125 -6.35 5.51 18.77
N GLN A 126 -7.34 5.48 19.65
CA GLN A 126 -8.56 4.70 19.44
C GLN A 126 -9.47 5.42 18.44
N ASP A 127 -10.12 4.67 17.55
CA ASP A 127 -11.18 5.19 16.70
C ASP A 127 -12.35 5.69 17.56
N PRO A 128 -12.65 7.01 17.58
CA PRO A 128 -13.72 7.54 18.42
C PRO A 128 -15.12 7.23 17.85
N THR A 129 -15.21 6.75 16.60
CA THR A 129 -16.47 6.49 15.91
C THR A 129 -16.95 5.05 16.07
N VAL A 130 -16.09 4.15 16.54
CA VAL A 130 -16.38 2.72 16.73
C VAL A 130 -16.54 2.41 18.21
N THR A 131 -17.77 2.10 18.62
CA THR A 131 -18.12 1.83 20.03
C THR A 131 -18.26 0.34 20.36
N THR A 132 -18.34 -0.52 19.34
CA THR A 132 -18.59 -1.96 19.49
C THR A 132 -17.30 -2.77 19.58
N SER A 133 -16.16 -2.20 19.23
CA SER A 133 -14.85 -2.82 19.28
C SER A 133 -13.76 -1.78 19.51
N GLN A 134 -12.61 -2.22 20.00
CA GLN A 134 -11.44 -1.37 20.16
C GLN A 134 -10.59 -1.42 18.88
N ILE A 135 -10.77 -0.43 18.01
CA ILE A 135 -9.94 -0.23 16.82
C ILE A 135 -8.95 0.89 17.11
N PHE A 136 -7.67 0.63 16.87
CA PHE A 136 -6.59 1.60 17.06
C PHE A 136 -5.90 1.90 15.73
N TYR A 137 -5.40 3.12 15.61
CA TYR A 137 -4.51 3.54 14.52
C TYR A 137 -3.21 4.08 15.11
N THR A 138 -2.12 3.92 14.36
CA THR A 138 -0.81 4.46 14.75
C THR A 138 -0.62 5.84 14.13
N LYS A 139 -0.13 6.79 14.92
CA LYS A 139 0.16 8.16 14.48
C LYS A 139 1.46 8.19 13.68
N ILE A 140 1.40 8.75 12.48
CA ILE A 140 2.57 8.98 11.61
C ILE A 140 2.70 10.48 11.37
N PRO A 141 3.84 11.11 11.71
CA PRO A 141 4.08 12.51 11.37
C PRO A 141 4.04 12.73 9.86
N VAL A 142 3.32 13.75 9.40
CA VAL A 142 3.24 14.11 7.97
C VAL A 142 4.63 14.40 7.40
N THR A 143 5.52 14.99 8.20
CA THR A 143 6.91 15.29 7.82
C THR A 143 7.77 14.06 7.57
N ALA A 144 7.34 12.87 8.01
CA ALA A 144 8.04 11.62 7.77
C ALA A 144 7.63 10.94 6.45
N ILE A 145 6.54 11.38 5.83
CA ILE A 145 6.05 10.84 4.56
C ILE A 145 6.95 11.34 3.45
N ILE A 146 7.52 10.42 2.67
CA ILE A 146 8.34 10.74 1.51
C ILE A 146 7.57 10.65 0.19
N ASP A 147 6.47 9.90 0.18
CA ASP A 147 5.55 9.76 -0.94
C ASP A 147 4.20 9.21 -0.44
N GLY A 148 3.09 9.59 -1.07
CA GLY A 148 1.77 9.08 -0.70
C GLY A 148 0.74 9.23 -1.82
N VAL A 149 -0.21 8.29 -1.84
CA VAL A 149 -1.32 8.28 -2.80
C VAL A 149 -2.64 7.97 -2.09
N ASP A 150 -3.67 8.76 -2.38
CA ASP A 150 -5.06 8.47 -2.02
C ASP A 150 -5.73 7.73 -3.17
N ILE A 151 -6.05 6.45 -2.98
CA ILE A 151 -6.88 5.65 -3.88
C ILE A 151 -8.23 5.45 -3.22
N LEU A 152 -9.29 5.97 -3.83
CA LEU A 152 -10.65 5.92 -3.29
C LEU A 152 -11.56 5.05 -4.18
N ALA A 153 -12.73 4.70 -3.65
CA ALA A 153 -13.63 3.74 -4.27
C ALA A 153 -14.13 4.16 -5.66
N LYS A 154 -14.36 5.47 -5.88
CA LYS A 154 -14.98 6.03 -7.09
C LYS A 154 -14.79 7.54 -7.19
N SER A 155 -15.20 8.14 -8.31
CA SER A 155 -15.04 9.57 -8.57
C SER A 155 -15.78 10.48 -7.58
N SER A 156 -16.86 10.00 -6.97
CA SER A 156 -17.63 10.75 -5.95
C SER A 156 -17.12 10.61 -4.52
N SER A 157 -15.97 9.95 -4.32
CA SER A 157 -15.42 9.66 -2.98
C SER A 157 -14.47 10.72 -2.43
N ALA A 158 -14.32 11.89 -3.06
CA ALA A 158 -13.36 12.92 -2.68
C ALA A 158 -13.37 13.30 -1.18
N ALA A 159 -14.55 13.27 -0.54
CA ALA A 159 -14.73 13.57 0.89
C ALA A 159 -14.05 12.58 1.85
N PHE A 160 -13.58 11.42 1.34
CA PHE A 160 -12.98 10.33 2.13
C PHE A 160 -11.46 10.25 1.99
N LYS A 161 -10.81 11.29 1.47
CA LYS A 161 -9.34 11.39 1.47
C LYS A 161 -8.77 11.27 2.88
N ARG A 162 -7.60 10.64 3.00
CA ARG A 162 -6.94 10.40 4.30
C ARG A 162 -5.52 10.95 4.36
N LEU A 163 -5.00 11.49 3.25
CA LEU A 163 -3.73 12.21 3.21
C LEU A 163 -3.96 13.73 3.11
N PRO A 164 -3.12 14.54 3.77
CA PRO A 164 -3.19 15.99 3.61
C PRO A 164 -2.73 16.43 2.22
N ALA A 165 -3.20 17.62 1.81
CA ALA A 165 -2.99 18.14 0.47
C ALA A 165 -1.53 18.37 0.08
N ASN A 166 -0.63 18.58 1.05
CA ASN A 166 0.81 18.70 0.77
C ASN A 166 1.46 17.36 0.42
N ILE A 167 0.84 16.24 0.77
CA ILE A 167 1.26 14.88 0.40
C ILE A 167 0.52 14.43 -0.85
N ASP A 168 -0.81 14.54 -0.86
CA ASP A 168 -1.63 14.28 -2.03
C ASP A 168 -2.82 15.24 -2.04
N SER A 169 -2.80 16.20 -2.97
CA SER A 169 -3.86 17.19 -3.17
C SER A 169 -5.07 16.66 -3.94
N GLY A 170 -4.95 15.48 -4.56
CA GLY A 170 -6.02 14.83 -5.33
C GLY A 170 -6.34 13.45 -4.79
N PHE A 171 -6.87 12.60 -5.65
CA PHE A 171 -7.04 11.17 -5.38
C PHE A 171 -7.26 10.47 -6.71
N SER A 172 -7.02 9.16 -6.75
CA SER A 172 -7.32 8.35 -7.92
C SER A 172 -8.30 7.23 -7.59
N TYR A 173 -8.80 6.56 -8.61
CA TYR A 173 -9.75 5.46 -8.52
C TYR A 173 -9.60 4.55 -9.73
N ALA A 174 -9.71 3.23 -9.53
CA ALA A 174 -9.67 2.27 -10.63
C ALA A 174 -10.94 2.32 -11.51
N GLN A 175 -12.05 2.80 -10.94
CA GLN A 175 -13.36 2.79 -11.57
C GLN A 175 -14.17 4.02 -11.15
N ALA A 176 -14.60 4.83 -12.12
CA ALA A 176 -15.37 6.05 -11.83
C ALA A 176 -16.77 5.75 -11.29
N ASN A 177 -17.43 4.73 -11.84
CA ASN A 177 -18.81 4.34 -11.54
C ASN A 177 -18.91 2.84 -11.29
N GLY A 178 -19.71 2.41 -10.31
CA GLY A 178 -19.84 1.01 -9.92
C GLY A 178 -18.75 0.55 -8.95
N SER A 179 -18.65 -0.77 -8.74
CA SER A 179 -17.67 -1.37 -7.82
C SER A 179 -16.26 -1.36 -8.42
N ALA A 180 -15.25 -0.98 -7.63
CA ALA A 180 -13.85 -1.10 -8.00
C ALA A 180 -13.31 -2.55 -7.85
N ASN A 181 -14.03 -3.38 -7.10
CA ASN A 181 -13.62 -4.73 -6.71
C ASN A 181 -13.59 -5.67 -7.92
N TYR A 182 -12.60 -6.56 -7.96
CA TYR A 182 -12.48 -7.63 -8.96
C TYR A 182 -12.46 -7.17 -10.43
N THR A 183 -12.04 -5.93 -10.69
CA THR A 183 -12.02 -5.35 -12.05
C THR A 183 -10.81 -5.75 -12.88
N GLY A 184 -9.77 -6.32 -12.27
CA GLY A 184 -8.49 -6.60 -12.92
C GLY A 184 -7.72 -5.34 -13.36
N LYS A 185 -8.14 -4.17 -12.88
CA LYS A 185 -7.50 -2.88 -13.13
C LYS A 185 -6.48 -2.58 -12.04
N SER A 186 -5.48 -1.77 -12.36
CA SER A 186 -4.55 -1.22 -11.39
C SER A 186 -4.28 0.25 -11.69
N LEU A 187 -3.72 0.95 -10.71
CA LEU A 187 -3.27 2.33 -10.86
C LEU A 187 -1.76 2.37 -10.96
N ARG A 188 -1.26 3.20 -11.87
CA ARG A 188 0.17 3.34 -12.14
C ARG A 188 0.52 4.81 -12.34
N ARG A 189 1.67 5.26 -11.84
CA ARG A 189 2.17 6.61 -12.11
C ARG A 189 2.39 6.81 -13.60
N LYS A 190 2.00 7.94 -14.17
CA LYS A 190 2.32 8.32 -15.56
C LYS A 190 3.80 8.59 -15.72
N ILE A 191 4.29 8.52 -16.95
CA ILE A 191 5.66 8.91 -17.28
C ILE A 191 5.70 10.44 -17.41
N SER A 192 6.62 11.09 -16.68
CA SER A 192 6.90 12.52 -16.86
C SER A 192 7.86 12.73 -18.03
N LYS A 193 8.96 11.98 -18.05
CA LYS A 193 9.95 12.01 -19.14
C LYS A 193 10.81 10.76 -19.14
N THR A 194 11.44 10.49 -20.27
CA THR A 194 12.51 9.48 -20.39
C THR A 194 13.83 10.22 -20.63
N LEU A 195 14.85 9.92 -19.82
CA LEU A 195 16.18 10.51 -19.95
C LEU A 195 16.94 9.90 -21.15
N PRO A 196 17.96 10.58 -21.69
CA PRO A 196 18.81 10.02 -22.76
C PRO A 196 19.47 8.68 -22.39
N THR A 197 19.64 8.42 -21.09
CA THR A 197 20.16 7.16 -20.56
C THR A 197 19.14 6.00 -20.58
N GLY A 198 17.92 6.23 -21.09
CA GLY A 198 16.81 5.28 -21.09
C GLY A 198 16.05 5.20 -19.76
N ARG A 199 16.49 5.91 -18.72
CA ARG A 199 15.80 5.91 -17.41
C ARG A 199 14.48 6.67 -17.50
N VAL A 200 13.40 6.01 -17.11
CA VAL A 200 12.08 6.62 -16.93
C VAL A 200 12.04 7.44 -15.64
N VAL A 201 11.52 8.66 -15.74
CA VAL A 201 11.15 9.50 -14.60
C VAL A 201 9.62 9.55 -14.57
N VAL A 202 9.03 9.03 -13.49
CA VAL A 202 7.58 9.02 -13.28
C VAL A 202 7.09 10.38 -12.79
N MET A 203 5.83 10.67 -13.05
CA MET A 203 5.15 11.89 -12.62
C MET A 203 4.86 11.84 -11.12
N ASP A 204 5.15 12.95 -10.45
CA ASP A 204 4.89 13.18 -9.04
C ASP A 204 4.68 14.67 -8.83
N THR A 205 3.42 15.08 -8.70
CA THR A 205 3.02 16.47 -8.50
C THR A 205 2.33 16.65 -7.15
N ASN A 206 2.48 15.66 -6.25
CA ASN A 206 1.71 15.50 -5.02
C ASN A 206 0.20 15.57 -5.34
N ASN A 207 -0.24 14.94 -6.43
CA ASN A 207 -1.64 14.92 -6.84
C ASN A 207 -1.98 13.64 -7.63
N SER A 208 -2.53 12.63 -6.95
CA SER A 208 -2.84 11.34 -7.58
C SER A 208 -3.82 11.42 -8.75
N THR A 209 -4.64 12.47 -8.83
CA THR A 209 -5.53 12.71 -9.99
C THR A 209 -4.73 12.99 -11.26
N VAL A 210 -3.63 13.72 -11.12
CA VAL A 210 -2.71 14.07 -12.22
C VAL A 210 -1.72 12.95 -12.46
N ASP A 211 -1.17 12.39 -11.38
CA ASP A 211 0.00 11.53 -11.42
C ASP A 211 -0.33 10.10 -11.84
N LEU A 212 -1.54 9.60 -11.56
CA LEU A 212 -1.90 8.20 -11.80
C LEU A 212 -2.79 8.02 -13.05
N GLU A 213 -2.64 6.86 -13.68
CA GLU A 213 -3.51 6.35 -14.74
C GLU A 213 -4.00 4.94 -14.39
N VAL A 214 -5.19 4.58 -14.90
CA VAL A 214 -5.73 3.22 -14.78
C VAL A 214 -5.18 2.36 -15.92
N VAL A 215 -4.62 1.20 -15.59
CA VAL A 215 -4.11 0.23 -16.55
C VAL A 215 -4.74 -1.15 -16.36
N THR A 216 -4.88 -1.87 -17.47
CA THR A 216 -5.34 -3.26 -17.52
C THR A 216 -4.63 -4.00 -18.66
N PRO A 217 -4.01 -5.17 -18.42
CA PRO A 217 -3.82 -5.82 -17.11
C PRO A 217 -2.80 -5.07 -16.22
N PRO A 218 -2.63 -5.45 -14.94
CA PRO A 218 -1.56 -4.92 -14.10
C PRO A 218 -0.17 -5.20 -14.69
N THR A 219 0.74 -4.23 -14.57
CA THR A 219 2.08 -4.28 -15.17
C THR A 219 3.18 -4.03 -14.13
N PRO A 220 3.41 -4.98 -13.19
CA PRO A 220 4.54 -4.87 -12.26
C PRO A 220 5.87 -4.74 -13.02
N TYR A 221 6.80 -3.96 -12.46
CA TYR A 221 8.13 -3.69 -13.06
C TYR A 221 8.09 -2.99 -14.43
N SER A 222 6.99 -2.33 -14.82
CA SER A 222 6.87 -1.68 -16.14
C SER A 222 7.88 -0.55 -16.41
N TYR A 223 8.55 -0.06 -15.37
CA TYR A 223 9.53 1.04 -15.44
C TYR A 223 10.98 0.60 -15.26
N ASP A 224 11.19 -0.68 -14.93
CA ASP A 224 12.53 -1.19 -14.74
C ASP A 224 13.31 -1.03 -16.03
N LYS A 225 14.48 -0.43 -15.91
CA LYS A 225 15.40 -0.29 -17.03
C LYS A 225 15.78 -1.70 -17.49
N LYS A 226 15.40 -2.03 -18.74
CA LYS A 226 15.86 -3.24 -19.43
C LYS A 226 17.34 -3.15 -19.76
#